data_AF-A0A9D5PEC1-F1
#
_entry.id   AF-A0A9D5PEC1-F1
#
_cell.length_a   1.000
_cell.length_b   1.000
_cell.length_c   1.000
_cell.angle_alpha   90.00
_cell.angle_beta   90.00
_cell.angle_gamma   90.00
#
_symmetry.space_group_name_H-M   'P 1'
#
loop_
_entity.id
_entity.type
_entity.pdbx_description
1 polymer ?
#
loop_
_entity_poly.entity_id
_entity_poly.type
_entity_poly.pdbx_seq_one_letter_code
_entity_poly.pdbx_strand_id
1 'polypeptide(L)'
;MRKGTRNKKKEKMLEELSASRGIIKIACDRSGISRNTFYEWIKQDPEFKKAVDIIQEEQIDFVESRLLDNINEGDTQASTFYLKTKGKGRGYTERDIPQTSAALVQNNAPDIDVMKLVQSKIDELTALLKEQGRYSSAYNIQIKIAAQLCVKTDMLFEETLKPNHKAINVQISREGNERETISATESLYKQYAVHCQTALRALGLNTDGKKIEIDDDSFDRFFEDMNREEE
;
A
#
# COMPACT_ATOMS: atom_id res chain seq x y z
N MET A 1 -36.98 46.40 -8.94
CA MET A 1 -35.65 46.95 -8.60
C MET A 1 -34.54 45.90 -8.34
N ARG A 2 -34.71 44.60 -8.65
CA ARG A 2 -33.78 43.53 -8.21
C ARG A 2 -32.60 43.21 -9.17
N LYS A 3 -32.60 43.72 -10.42
CA LYS A 3 -31.55 43.42 -11.43
C LYS A 3 -30.24 44.19 -11.21
N GLY A 4 -30.31 45.44 -10.75
CA GLY A 4 -29.11 46.30 -10.56
C GLY A 4 -28.15 45.83 -9.46
N THR A 5 -28.66 45.22 -8.38
CA THR A 5 -27.82 44.69 -7.29
C THR A 5 -27.08 43.42 -7.68
N ARG A 6 -27.59 42.63 -8.64
CA ARG A 6 -26.96 41.38 -9.08
C ARG A 6 -25.77 41.63 -10.01
N ASN A 7 -25.83 42.66 -10.85
CA ASN A 7 -24.73 43.03 -11.74
C ASN A 7 -23.53 43.61 -10.95
N LYS A 8 -23.77 44.49 -9.98
CA LYS A 8 -22.70 45.02 -9.12
C LYS A 8 -21.93 43.93 -8.35
N LYS A 9 -22.62 42.86 -7.95
CA LYS A 9 -21.98 41.71 -7.28
C LYS A 9 -21.17 40.84 -8.24
N LYS A 10 -21.58 40.75 -9.52
CA LYS A 10 -20.83 40.06 -10.58
C LYS A 10 -19.56 40.83 -10.94
N GLU A 11 -19.65 42.15 -11.10
CA GLU A 11 -18.51 43.02 -11.36
C GLU A 11 -17.47 42.91 -10.24
N LYS A 12 -17.90 43.08 -8.98
CA LYS A 12 -17.03 42.90 -7.81
C LYS A 12 -16.40 41.50 -7.77
N MET A 13 -17.13 40.46 -8.17
CA MET A 13 -16.58 39.10 -8.23
C MET A 13 -15.48 38.96 -9.29
N LEU A 14 -15.63 39.58 -10.46
CA LEU A 14 -14.59 39.55 -11.51
C LEU A 14 -13.34 40.33 -11.09
N GLU A 15 -13.51 41.48 -10.43
CA GLU A 15 -12.40 42.26 -9.87
C GLU A 15 -11.61 41.45 -8.84
N GLU A 16 -12.32 40.83 -7.89
CA GLU A 16 -11.69 39.97 -6.87
C GLU A 16 -11.06 38.71 -7.49
N LEU A 17 -11.64 38.17 -8.57
CA LEU A 17 -11.08 37.02 -9.28
C LEU A 17 -9.74 37.38 -9.92
N SER A 18 -9.66 38.51 -10.61
CA SER A 18 -8.41 39.02 -11.18
C SER A 18 -7.38 39.33 -10.09
N ALA A 19 -7.78 39.99 -8.98
CA ALA A 19 -6.91 40.28 -7.85
C ALA A 19 -6.41 39.01 -7.13
N SER A 20 -7.19 37.93 -7.14
CA SER A 20 -6.82 36.62 -6.58
C SER A 20 -6.03 35.74 -7.53
N ARG A 21 -5.67 36.25 -8.73
CA ARG A 21 -5.01 35.50 -9.80
C ARG A 21 -5.81 34.24 -10.18
N GLY A 22 -7.11 34.38 -10.38
CA GLY A 22 -8.01 33.31 -10.82
C GLY A 22 -8.40 32.26 -9.75
N ILE A 23 -7.98 32.43 -8.49
CA ILE A 23 -8.33 31.50 -7.41
C ILE A 23 -9.76 31.76 -6.91
N ILE A 24 -10.71 30.97 -7.43
CA ILE A 24 -12.15 31.06 -7.15
C ILE A 24 -12.46 31.09 -5.65
N LYS A 25 -11.76 30.28 -4.83
CA LYS A 25 -11.97 30.26 -3.36
C LYS A 25 -11.77 31.63 -2.74
N ILE A 26 -10.60 32.23 -2.99
CA ILE A 26 -10.17 33.49 -2.37
C ILE A 26 -11.08 34.62 -2.85
N ALA A 27 -11.43 34.61 -4.14
CA ALA A 27 -12.33 35.61 -4.70
C ALA A 27 -13.77 35.48 -4.16
N CYS A 28 -14.28 34.26 -3.93
CA CYS A 28 -15.57 34.04 -3.27
C CYS A 28 -15.57 34.55 -1.82
N ASP A 29 -14.49 34.29 -1.07
CA ASP A 29 -14.34 34.74 0.32
C ASP A 29 -14.29 36.28 0.42
N ARG A 30 -13.59 36.95 -0.51
CA ARG A 30 -13.45 38.43 -0.54
C ARG A 30 -14.69 39.15 -1.09
N SER A 31 -15.34 38.56 -2.08
CA SER A 31 -16.58 39.12 -2.66
C SER A 31 -17.81 38.87 -1.78
N GLY A 32 -17.72 37.93 -0.82
CA GLY A 32 -18.83 37.54 0.06
C GLY A 32 -19.89 36.72 -0.68
N ILE A 33 -19.49 35.94 -1.67
CA ILE A 33 -20.38 35.16 -2.54
C ILE A 33 -20.09 33.67 -2.37
N SER A 34 -21.14 32.85 -2.29
CA SER A 34 -20.97 31.41 -2.23
C SER A 34 -20.48 30.85 -3.58
N ARG A 35 -19.64 29.82 -3.56
CA ARG A 35 -19.19 29.14 -4.78
C ARG A 35 -20.35 28.61 -5.63
N ASN A 36 -21.43 28.17 -4.99
CA ASN A 36 -22.63 27.69 -5.70
C ASN A 36 -23.23 28.81 -6.55
N THR A 37 -23.35 30.01 -5.98
CA THR A 37 -23.84 31.20 -6.69
C THR A 37 -22.92 31.59 -7.85
N PHE A 38 -21.60 31.44 -7.70
CA PHE A 38 -20.64 31.67 -8.77
C PHE A 38 -20.86 30.72 -9.96
N TYR A 39 -20.98 29.41 -9.70
CA TYR A 39 -21.25 28.42 -10.76
C TYR A 39 -22.63 28.57 -11.40
N GLU A 40 -23.64 28.99 -10.62
CA GLU A 40 -24.95 29.35 -11.18
C GLU A 40 -24.85 30.53 -12.15
N TRP A 41 -24.02 31.52 -11.87
CA TRP A 41 -23.82 32.67 -12.76
C TRP A 41 -23.09 32.28 -14.04
N ILE A 42 -22.09 31.40 -13.96
CA ILE A 42 -21.43 30.83 -15.15
C ILE A 42 -22.43 30.12 -16.07
N LYS A 43 -23.41 29.39 -15.50
CA LYS A 43 -24.43 28.68 -16.29
C LYS A 43 -25.49 29.60 -16.88
N GLN A 44 -25.88 30.65 -16.14
CA GLN A 44 -26.98 31.54 -16.53
C GLN A 44 -26.52 32.72 -17.40
N ASP A 45 -25.24 33.05 -17.41
CA ASP A 45 -24.69 34.25 -18.05
C ASP A 45 -23.42 33.93 -18.85
N PRO A 46 -23.54 33.78 -20.18
CA PRO A 46 -22.42 33.49 -21.06
C PRO A 46 -21.35 34.60 -21.10
N GLU A 47 -21.71 35.87 -20.88
CA GLU A 47 -20.75 36.98 -20.88
C GLU A 47 -19.88 36.93 -19.62
N PHE A 48 -20.50 36.67 -18.47
CA PHE A 48 -19.78 36.45 -17.22
C PHE A 48 -18.82 35.25 -17.32
N LYS A 49 -19.25 34.15 -17.95
CA LYS A 49 -18.39 32.99 -18.21
C LYS A 49 -17.17 33.37 -19.04
N LYS A 50 -17.35 34.07 -20.17
CA LYS A 50 -16.24 34.51 -21.02
C LYS A 50 -15.22 35.36 -20.25
N ALA A 51 -15.69 36.28 -19.40
CA ALA A 51 -14.81 37.11 -18.58
C ALA A 51 -14.01 36.27 -17.57
N VAL A 52 -14.64 35.25 -16.95
CA VAL A 52 -13.95 34.31 -16.05
C VAL A 52 -12.92 33.48 -16.82
N ASP A 53 -13.27 32.97 -18.00
CA ASP A 53 -12.37 32.16 -18.83
C ASP A 53 -11.13 32.98 -19.23
N ILE A 54 -11.29 34.25 -19.63
CA ILE A 54 -10.16 35.16 -19.94
C ILE A 54 -9.23 35.32 -18.72
N ILE A 55 -9.76 35.57 -17.53
CA ILE A 55 -8.96 35.70 -16.31
C ILE A 55 -8.21 34.40 -15.98
N GLN A 56 -8.79 33.25 -16.28
CA GLN A 56 -8.14 31.95 -16.09
C GLN A 56 -7.02 31.70 -17.10
N GLU A 57 -7.20 32.08 -18.37
CA GLU A 57 -6.13 32.02 -19.37
C GLU A 57 -4.96 32.95 -19.00
N GLU A 58 -5.23 34.18 -18.56
CA GLU A 58 -4.19 35.11 -18.06
C GLU A 58 -3.42 34.52 -16.86
N GLN A 59 -4.10 33.76 -15.99
CA GLN A 59 -3.45 33.06 -14.88
C GLN A 59 -2.50 31.97 -15.40
N ILE A 60 -2.89 31.23 -16.44
CA ILE A 60 -2.05 30.20 -17.06
C ILE A 60 -0.81 30.86 -17.67
N ASP A 61 -0.97 31.94 -18.43
CA ASP A 61 0.15 32.70 -19.03
C ASP A 61 1.15 33.21 -17.99
N PHE A 62 0.66 33.66 -16.82
CA PHE A 62 1.51 34.06 -15.71
C PHE A 62 2.32 32.88 -15.16
N VAL A 63 1.71 31.70 -15.02
CA VAL A 63 2.42 30.49 -14.56
C VAL A 63 3.42 30.02 -15.60
N GLU A 64 3.10 30.09 -16.90
CA GLU A 64 4.03 29.78 -17.98
C GLU A 64 5.25 30.72 -17.93
N SER A 65 5.04 32.02 -17.69
CA SER A 65 6.13 32.99 -17.54
C SER A 65 7.04 32.64 -16.35
N ARG A 66 6.47 32.30 -15.19
CA ARG A 66 7.25 31.88 -14.01
C ARG A 66 7.97 30.55 -14.21
N LEU A 67 7.36 29.63 -14.96
CA LEU A 67 8.02 28.38 -15.31
C LEU A 67 9.27 28.64 -16.14
N LEU A 68 9.21 29.58 -17.10
CA LEU A 68 10.37 29.96 -17.91
C LEU A 68 11.46 30.68 -17.08
N ASP A 69 11.07 31.55 -16.14
CA ASP A 69 12.02 32.17 -15.21
C ASP A 69 12.77 31.12 -14.39
N ASN A 70 12.07 30.14 -13.82
CA ASN A 70 12.68 29.06 -13.05
C ASN A 70 13.64 28.21 -13.91
N ILE A 71 13.31 28.01 -15.20
CA ILE A 71 14.21 27.33 -16.15
C ILE A 71 15.49 28.14 -16.36
N ASN A 72 15.38 29.47 -16.50
CA ASN A 72 16.55 30.35 -16.62
C ASN A 72 17.42 30.34 -15.37
N GLU A 73 16.82 30.22 -14.19
CA GLU A 73 17.51 30.09 -12.90
C GLU A 73 18.17 28.72 -12.69
N GLY A 74 17.94 27.76 -13.59
CA GLY A 74 18.58 26.44 -13.56
C GLY A 74 17.79 25.35 -12.83
N ASP A 75 16.50 25.56 -12.56
CA ASP A 75 15.64 24.52 -12.00
C ASP A 75 15.47 23.36 -13.00
N THR A 76 16.11 22.23 -12.67
CA THR A 76 16.10 21.02 -13.48
C THR A 76 14.70 20.37 -13.51
N GLN A 77 13.90 20.52 -12.45
CA GLN A 77 12.53 19.98 -12.40
C GLN A 77 11.61 20.76 -13.34
N ALA A 78 11.66 22.09 -13.30
CA ALA A 78 10.92 22.97 -14.21
C ALA A 78 11.25 22.66 -15.67
N SER A 79 12.54 22.51 -15.98
CA SER A 79 13.04 22.16 -17.33
C SER A 79 12.52 20.80 -17.80
N THR A 80 12.57 19.80 -16.92
CA THR A 80 12.07 18.45 -17.21
C THR A 80 10.56 18.45 -17.45
N PHE A 81 9.80 19.16 -16.62
CA PHE A 81 8.35 19.27 -16.75
C PHE A 81 7.94 19.95 -18.05
N TYR A 82 8.61 21.04 -18.43
CA TYR A 82 8.34 21.75 -19.68
C TYR A 82 8.60 20.86 -20.91
N LEU A 83 9.71 20.11 -20.93
CA LEU A 83 10.02 19.18 -22.01
C LEU A 83 9.02 18.02 -22.08
N LYS A 84 8.61 17.45 -20.94
CA LYS A 84 7.60 16.37 -20.90
C LYS A 84 6.23 16.80 -21.42
N THR A 85 5.89 18.09 -21.35
CA THR A 85 4.58 18.61 -21.72
C THR A 85 4.57 19.20 -23.12
N LYS A 86 5.35 20.26 -23.37
CA LYS A 86 5.42 20.94 -24.68
C LYS A 86 6.43 20.30 -25.63
N GLY A 87 7.44 19.59 -25.11
CA GLY A 87 8.45 18.87 -25.90
C GLY A 87 8.00 17.50 -26.44
N LYS A 88 6.75 17.07 -26.19
CA LYS A 88 6.23 15.78 -26.68
C LYS A 88 6.39 15.60 -28.19
N GLY A 89 6.15 16.66 -28.97
CA GLY A 89 6.32 16.63 -30.43
C GLY A 89 7.78 16.42 -30.90
N ARG A 90 8.76 16.59 -30.00
CA ARG A 90 10.19 16.34 -30.24
C ARG A 90 10.68 15.01 -29.65
N GLY A 91 9.77 14.16 -29.14
CA GLY A 91 10.10 12.86 -28.56
C GLY A 91 10.41 12.88 -27.06
N TYR A 92 10.20 14.01 -26.37
CA TYR A 92 10.25 14.09 -24.90
C TYR A 92 8.95 13.55 -24.30
N THR A 93 8.74 12.25 -24.48
CA THR A 93 7.72 11.48 -23.77
C THR A 93 8.44 10.57 -22.80
N GLU A 94 7.94 10.46 -21.57
CA GLU A 94 8.29 9.30 -20.77
C GLU A 94 7.81 8.09 -21.55
N ARG A 95 8.76 7.28 -22.04
CA ARG A 95 8.43 5.91 -22.34
C ARG A 95 8.00 5.36 -21.00
N ASP A 96 6.75 4.94 -20.91
CA ASP A 96 6.43 3.88 -19.97
C ASP A 96 7.43 2.78 -20.31
N ILE A 97 8.48 2.68 -19.50
CA ILE A 97 9.13 1.40 -19.33
C ILE A 97 7.93 0.52 -19.02
N PRO A 98 7.65 -0.55 -19.81
CA PRO A 98 6.70 -1.52 -19.33
C PRO A 98 7.30 -2.01 -18.02
N GLN A 99 6.89 -1.41 -16.90
CA GLN A 99 6.71 -2.16 -15.68
C GLN A 99 5.89 -3.32 -16.17
N THR A 100 6.52 -4.48 -16.25
CA THR A 100 5.90 -5.71 -16.70
C THR A 100 4.53 -5.71 -16.06
N SER A 101 3.51 -5.37 -16.83
CA SER A 101 2.14 -5.32 -16.39
C SER A 101 1.70 -6.77 -16.36
N ALA A 102 2.35 -7.54 -15.46
CA ALA A 102 1.65 -8.58 -14.75
C ALA A 102 0.42 -7.87 -14.23
N ALA A 103 -0.70 -8.15 -14.89
CA ALA A 103 -1.95 -7.45 -14.71
C ALA A 103 -2.13 -7.11 -13.23
N LEU A 104 -2.51 -5.86 -12.94
CA LEU A 104 -3.12 -5.53 -11.67
C LEU A 104 -4.41 -6.34 -11.61
N VAL A 105 -4.30 -7.61 -11.22
CA VAL A 105 -5.41 -8.49 -10.92
C VAL A 105 -6.00 -7.89 -9.65
N GLN A 106 -6.97 -7.01 -9.85
CA GLN A 106 -7.86 -6.51 -8.80
C GLN A 106 -8.79 -7.64 -8.34
N ASN A 107 -8.25 -8.75 -7.86
CA ASN A 107 -9.01 -9.74 -7.12
C ASN A 107 -8.81 -9.43 -5.63
N ASN A 108 -9.54 -8.43 -5.14
CA ASN A 108 -9.67 -8.14 -3.70
C ASN A 108 -10.61 -9.13 -3.00
N ALA A 109 -11.09 -10.16 -3.70
CA ALA A 109 -11.75 -11.29 -3.06
C ALA A 109 -10.67 -12.23 -2.51
N PRO A 110 -10.82 -12.76 -1.28
CA PRO A 110 -9.96 -13.86 -0.84
C PRO A 110 -10.12 -14.99 -1.85
N ASP A 111 -9.00 -15.41 -2.44
CA ASP A 111 -8.98 -16.56 -3.32
C ASP A 111 -9.60 -17.75 -2.58
N ILE A 112 -10.73 -18.25 -3.11
CA ILE A 112 -11.53 -19.29 -2.48
C ILE A 112 -10.66 -20.52 -2.19
N ASP A 113 -9.65 -20.78 -3.03
CA ASP A 113 -8.74 -21.90 -2.86
C ASP A 113 -7.72 -21.68 -1.73
N VAL A 114 -7.29 -20.44 -1.49
CA VAL A 114 -6.43 -20.11 -0.34
C VAL A 114 -7.18 -20.31 0.99
N MET A 115 -8.47 -19.93 1.05
CA MET A 115 -9.27 -20.14 2.27
C MET A 115 -9.50 -21.62 2.58
N LYS A 116 -9.68 -22.46 1.55
CA LYS A 116 -9.73 -23.93 1.74
C LYS A 116 -8.40 -24.47 2.25
N LEU A 117 -7.28 -23.98 1.73
CA LEU A 117 -5.95 -24.40 2.18
C LEU A 117 -5.70 -24.01 3.65
N VAL A 118 -6.13 -22.80 4.05
CA VAL A 118 -6.10 -22.38 5.46
C VAL A 118 -6.95 -23.30 6.32
N GLN A 119 -8.15 -23.67 5.88
CA GLN A 119 -9.00 -24.60 6.63
C GLN A 119 -8.35 -25.99 6.75
N SER A 120 -7.76 -26.53 5.69
CA SER A 120 -6.99 -27.78 5.74
C SER A 120 -5.88 -27.73 6.79
N LYS A 121 -5.13 -26.62 6.84
CA LYS A 121 -4.08 -26.42 7.84
C LYS A 121 -4.61 -26.30 9.27
N ILE A 122 -5.78 -25.68 9.46
CA ILE A 122 -6.45 -25.66 10.77
C ILE A 122 -6.80 -27.09 11.20
N ASP A 123 -7.35 -27.89 10.29
CA ASP A 123 -7.78 -29.26 10.57
C ASP A 123 -6.56 -30.14 10.90
N GLU A 124 -5.46 -30.03 10.14
CA GLU A 124 -4.18 -30.69 10.39
C GLU A 124 -3.62 -30.34 11.78
N LEU A 125 -3.51 -29.04 12.10
CA LEU A 125 -2.98 -28.59 13.40
C LEU A 125 -3.89 -29.01 14.56
N THR A 126 -5.20 -29.00 14.35
CA THR A 126 -6.18 -29.45 15.36
C THR A 126 -6.07 -30.95 15.60
N ALA A 127 -5.88 -31.75 14.54
CA ALA A 127 -5.67 -33.19 14.66
C ALA A 127 -4.38 -33.50 15.44
N LEU A 128 -3.28 -32.82 15.13
CA LEU A 128 -2.01 -32.97 15.86
C LEU A 128 -2.14 -32.64 17.35
N LEU A 129 -2.84 -31.56 17.69
CA LEU A 129 -3.05 -31.18 19.09
C LEU A 129 -3.96 -32.15 19.85
N LYS A 130 -4.92 -32.76 19.15
CA LYS A 130 -5.79 -33.81 19.72
C LYS A 130 -5.01 -35.10 19.97
N GLU A 131 -4.16 -35.51 19.04
CA GLU A 131 -3.28 -36.68 19.18
C GLU A 131 -2.36 -36.53 20.41
N GLN A 132 -1.82 -35.33 20.62
CA GLN A 132 -0.99 -35.02 21.79
C GLN A 132 -1.79 -34.85 23.10
N GLY A 133 -3.13 -34.92 23.07
CA GLY A 133 -3.98 -34.71 24.24
C GLY A 133 -3.99 -33.26 24.78
N ARG A 134 -3.45 -32.28 24.03
CA ARG A 134 -3.27 -30.88 24.48
C ARG A 134 -4.31 -29.93 23.91
N TYR A 135 -5.31 -30.45 23.19
CA TYR A 135 -6.35 -29.62 22.58
C TYR A 135 -7.27 -28.99 23.63
N SER A 136 -7.48 -27.68 23.50
CA SER A 136 -8.47 -26.91 24.24
C SER A 136 -9.13 -25.91 23.31
N SER A 137 -10.42 -25.63 23.51
CA SER A 137 -11.18 -24.66 22.72
C SER A 137 -10.57 -23.25 22.78
N ALA A 138 -9.82 -22.94 23.82
CA ALA A 138 -9.09 -21.69 23.98
C ALA A 138 -7.97 -21.50 22.93
N TYR A 139 -7.43 -22.59 22.36
CA TYR A 139 -6.37 -22.55 21.35
C TYR A 139 -6.88 -22.27 19.93
N ASN A 140 -8.20 -22.20 19.71
CA ASN A 140 -8.76 -22.03 18.36
C ASN A 140 -8.24 -20.76 17.64
N ILE A 141 -8.00 -19.67 18.37
CA ILE A 141 -7.45 -18.43 17.79
C ILE A 141 -5.99 -18.64 17.38
N GLN A 142 -5.19 -19.26 18.25
CA GLN A 142 -3.77 -19.54 18.04
C GLN A 142 -3.58 -20.51 16.87
N ILE A 143 -4.40 -21.56 16.78
CA ILE A 143 -4.42 -22.51 15.66
C ILE A 143 -4.72 -21.78 14.36
N LYS A 144 -5.73 -20.90 14.35
CA LYS A 144 -6.09 -20.13 13.16
C LYS A 144 -4.95 -19.21 12.70
N ILE A 145 -4.31 -18.51 13.62
CA ILE A 145 -3.17 -17.63 13.31
C ILE A 145 -1.99 -18.46 12.78
N ALA A 146 -1.67 -19.58 13.42
CA ALA A 146 -0.60 -20.48 12.98
C ALA A 146 -0.88 -21.03 11.57
N ALA A 147 -2.09 -21.52 11.31
CA ALA A 147 -2.49 -22.01 9.99
C ALA A 147 -2.36 -20.95 8.90
N GLN A 148 -2.80 -19.71 9.18
CA GLN A 148 -2.65 -18.59 8.24
C GLN A 148 -1.18 -18.27 7.95
N LEU A 149 -0.32 -18.29 8.97
CA LEU A 149 1.12 -18.08 8.80
C LEU A 149 1.78 -19.21 8.02
N CYS A 150 1.41 -20.47 8.25
CA CYS A 150 1.90 -21.61 7.48
C CYS A 150 1.57 -21.46 6.00
N VAL A 151 0.29 -21.27 5.66
CA VAL A 151 -0.14 -21.09 4.27
C VAL A 151 0.58 -19.92 3.61
N LYS A 152 0.72 -18.79 4.31
CA LYS A 152 1.39 -17.63 3.74
C LYS A 152 2.88 -17.88 3.52
N THR A 153 3.53 -18.64 4.40
CA THR A 153 4.95 -19.02 4.26
C THR A 153 5.15 -19.94 3.07
N ASP A 154 4.27 -20.93 2.89
CA ASP A 154 4.32 -21.87 1.76
C ASP A 154 4.15 -21.14 0.42
N MET A 155 3.18 -20.22 0.33
CA MET A 155 2.97 -19.41 -0.87
C MET A 155 4.18 -18.53 -1.21
N LEU A 156 4.79 -17.89 -0.20
CA LEU A 156 6.01 -17.09 -0.41
C LEU A 156 7.18 -17.96 -0.86
N PHE A 157 7.29 -19.18 -0.34
CA PHE A 157 8.31 -20.14 -0.77
C PHE A 157 8.11 -20.59 -2.22
N GLU A 158 6.87 -20.86 -2.64
CA GLU A 158 6.58 -21.17 -4.06
C GLU A 158 6.97 -20.01 -4.99
N GLU A 159 6.83 -18.76 -4.55
CA GLU A 159 7.28 -17.60 -5.31
C GLU A 159 8.80 -17.54 -5.45
N THR A 160 9.55 -17.90 -4.41
CA THR A 160 11.02 -17.92 -4.48
C THR A 160 11.56 -19.06 -5.34
N LEU A 161 10.80 -20.16 -5.51
CA LEU A 161 11.16 -21.27 -6.39
C LEU A 161 10.95 -21.00 -7.89
N LYS A 162 10.26 -19.92 -8.27
CA LYS A 162 10.00 -19.62 -9.68
C LYS A 162 11.33 -19.36 -10.42
N PRO A 163 11.51 -19.87 -11.66
CA PRO A 163 12.78 -19.78 -12.38
C PRO A 163 13.23 -18.34 -12.69
N ASN A 164 12.31 -17.38 -12.66
CA ASN A 164 12.59 -15.96 -12.88
C ASN A 164 12.87 -15.18 -11.59
N HIS A 165 12.86 -15.82 -10.43
CA HIS A 165 13.08 -15.17 -9.15
C HIS A 165 14.56 -14.83 -8.95
N LYS A 166 14.85 -13.57 -8.63
CA LYS A 166 16.19 -13.10 -8.28
C LYS A 166 16.24 -12.87 -6.78
N ALA A 167 17.03 -13.67 -6.07
CA ALA A 167 17.18 -13.55 -4.62
C ALA A 167 17.96 -12.28 -4.21
N ILE A 168 18.93 -11.87 -5.04
CA ILE A 168 19.79 -10.71 -4.80
C ILE A 168 19.67 -9.74 -5.98
N ASN A 169 19.38 -8.49 -5.67
CA ASN A 169 19.39 -7.38 -6.62
C ASN A 169 20.75 -6.68 -6.55
N VAL A 170 21.49 -6.72 -7.65
CA VAL A 170 22.78 -6.02 -7.80
C VAL A 170 22.52 -4.66 -8.44
N GLN A 171 22.88 -3.58 -7.75
CA GLN A 171 22.84 -2.22 -8.26
C GLN A 171 24.26 -1.71 -8.45
N ILE A 172 24.59 -1.21 -9.64
CA ILE A 172 25.90 -0.61 -9.92
C ILE A 172 25.78 0.90 -9.69
N SER A 173 26.60 1.43 -8.80
CA SER A 173 26.67 2.86 -8.51
C SER A 173 27.28 3.61 -9.71
N ARG A 174 27.06 4.92 -9.82
CA ARG A 174 27.71 5.76 -10.85
C ARG A 174 29.24 5.72 -10.80
N GLU A 175 29.79 5.38 -9.64
CA GLU A 175 31.22 5.22 -9.36
C GLU A 175 31.75 3.80 -9.64
N GLY A 176 30.91 2.88 -10.16
CA GLY A 176 31.31 1.50 -10.47
C GLY A 176 31.24 0.52 -9.29
N ASN A 177 30.88 0.97 -8.10
CA ASN A 177 30.73 0.09 -6.92
C ASN A 177 29.42 -0.72 -6.99
N GLU A 178 29.53 -2.04 -6.85
CA GLU A 178 28.40 -2.96 -6.75
C GLU A 178 27.75 -2.89 -5.36
N ARG A 179 26.43 -2.83 -5.32
CA ARG A 179 25.61 -2.93 -4.10
C ARG A 179 24.64 -4.08 -4.24
N GLU A 180 24.80 -5.07 -3.38
CA GLU A 180 23.89 -6.20 -3.28
C GLU A 180 22.79 -5.89 -2.27
N THR A 181 21.54 -6.06 -2.70
CA THR A 181 20.36 -5.91 -1.84
C THR A 181 19.50 -7.16 -1.93
N ILE A 182 18.98 -7.63 -0.80
CA ILE A 182 18.10 -8.81 -0.78
C ILE A 182 16.77 -8.45 -1.44
N SER A 183 16.22 -9.35 -2.24
CA SER A 183 14.90 -9.16 -2.83
C SER A 183 13.82 -9.03 -1.76
N ALA A 184 12.81 -8.21 -2.04
CA ALA A 184 11.72 -7.97 -1.10
C ALA A 184 10.98 -9.28 -0.73
N THR A 185 10.79 -10.18 -1.71
CA THR A 185 10.14 -11.48 -1.51
C THR A 185 10.94 -12.40 -0.59
N GLU A 186 12.27 -12.44 -0.74
CA GLU A 186 13.17 -13.19 0.14
C GLU A 186 13.18 -12.66 1.57
N SER A 187 13.25 -11.33 1.71
CA SER A 187 13.19 -10.68 3.02
C SER A 187 11.87 -10.99 3.72
N LEU A 188 10.76 -10.95 2.98
CA LEU A 188 9.42 -11.24 3.48
C LEU A 188 9.28 -12.72 3.87
N TYR A 189 9.71 -13.64 3.02
CA TYR A 189 9.73 -15.08 3.32
C TYR A 189 10.47 -15.37 4.62
N LYS A 190 11.68 -14.81 4.79
CA LYS A 190 12.47 -14.97 6.02
C LYS A 190 11.71 -14.49 7.26
N GLN A 191 11.04 -13.34 7.18
CA GLN A 191 10.25 -12.81 8.31
C GLN A 191 9.07 -13.72 8.65
N TYR A 192 8.29 -14.14 7.64
CA TYR A 192 7.14 -15.01 7.84
C TYR A 192 7.54 -16.41 8.34
N ALA A 193 8.65 -16.97 7.86
CA ALA A 193 9.16 -18.24 8.34
C ALA A 193 9.49 -18.20 9.84
N VAL A 194 10.12 -17.11 10.32
CA VAL A 194 10.37 -16.91 11.75
C VAL A 194 9.06 -16.82 12.53
N HIS A 195 8.09 -16.04 12.05
CA HIS A 195 6.78 -15.92 12.70
C HIS A 195 6.01 -17.25 12.75
N CYS A 196 6.03 -18.01 11.66
CA CYS A 196 5.46 -19.35 11.56
C CYS A 196 6.07 -20.29 12.61
N GLN A 197 7.41 -20.34 12.70
CA GLN A 197 8.10 -21.16 13.70
C GLN A 197 7.75 -20.74 15.13
N THR A 198 7.68 -19.43 15.42
CA THR A 198 7.28 -18.95 16.76
C THR A 198 5.84 -19.33 17.10
N ALA A 199 4.92 -19.29 16.14
CA ALA A 199 3.53 -19.68 16.34
C ALA A 199 3.39 -21.20 16.60
N LEU A 200 4.12 -22.03 15.85
CA LEU A 200 4.14 -23.49 16.07
C LEU A 200 4.72 -23.86 17.43
N ARG A 201 5.82 -23.21 17.84
CA ARG A 201 6.40 -23.38 19.18
C ARG A 201 5.42 -22.97 20.29
N ALA A 202 4.65 -21.90 20.10
CA ALA A 202 3.65 -21.46 21.07
C ALA A 202 2.49 -22.47 21.22
N LEU A 203 2.18 -23.23 20.17
CA LEU A 203 1.25 -24.36 20.22
C LEU A 203 1.86 -25.63 20.84
N GLY A 204 3.13 -25.57 21.25
CA GLY A 204 3.85 -26.73 21.78
C GLY A 204 4.24 -27.75 20.70
N LEU A 205 4.10 -27.40 19.42
CA LEU A 205 4.56 -28.17 18.27
C LEU A 205 6.03 -27.80 18.04
N ASN A 206 6.91 -28.39 18.83
CA ASN A 206 8.34 -28.11 18.71
C ASN A 206 8.94 -28.99 17.61
N THR A 207 9.17 -28.42 16.43
CA THR A 207 9.85 -29.11 15.33
C THR A 207 11.33 -29.42 15.63
N ASP A 208 11.89 -28.78 16.67
CA ASP A 208 13.30 -28.90 17.07
C ASP A 208 13.52 -29.84 18.28
N GLY A 209 12.44 -30.33 18.89
CA GLY A 209 12.53 -31.20 20.09
C GLY A 209 12.66 -32.67 19.71
N LYS A 210 13.65 -33.38 20.27
CA LYS A 210 13.59 -34.85 20.35
C LYS A 210 12.24 -35.22 20.98
N LYS A 211 11.47 -36.11 20.35
CA LYS A 211 10.30 -36.72 20.99
C LYS A 211 10.78 -37.32 22.31
N ILE A 212 10.33 -36.79 23.44
CA ILE A 212 10.53 -37.42 24.72
C ILE A 212 9.41 -38.45 24.80
N GLU A 213 9.74 -39.73 24.62
CA GLU A 213 8.84 -40.81 25.01
C GLU A 213 8.69 -40.70 26.51
N ILE A 214 7.49 -40.36 26.97
CA ILE A 214 7.15 -40.46 28.39
C ILE A 214 6.92 -41.95 28.59
N ASP A 215 7.93 -42.63 29.15
CA ASP A 215 7.80 -44.02 29.57
C ASP A 215 6.98 -43.98 30.88
N ASP A 216 5.67 -44.22 30.78
CA ASP A 216 4.72 -44.19 31.91
C ASP A 216 5.18 -45.11 33.07
N ASP A 217 5.99 -46.13 32.76
CA ASP A 217 6.58 -47.07 33.71
C ASP A 217 7.55 -46.42 34.73
N SER A 218 8.08 -45.22 34.47
CA SER A 218 9.11 -44.63 35.33
C SER A 218 8.54 -44.03 36.62
N PHE A 219 7.29 -43.58 36.63
CA PHE A 219 6.67 -42.96 37.81
C PHE A 219 5.98 -44.01 38.69
N ASP A 220 5.41 -45.04 38.08
CA ASP A 220 4.80 -46.17 38.79
C ASP A 220 5.87 -47.03 39.49
N ARG A 221 7.01 -47.30 38.85
CA ARG A 221 8.15 -47.98 39.50
C ARG A 221 8.70 -47.21 40.69
N PHE A 222 8.70 -45.87 40.63
CA PHE A 222 9.16 -45.03 41.73
C PHE A 222 8.24 -45.15 42.96
N PHE A 223 6.93 -45.20 42.77
CA PHE A 223 5.97 -45.42 43.85
C PHE A 223 6.00 -46.86 44.39
N GLU A 224 6.22 -47.85 43.52
CA GLU A 224 6.39 -49.24 43.96
C GLU A 224 7.65 -49.45 44.81
N ASP A 225 8.77 -48.82 44.44
CA ASP A 225 10.01 -48.91 45.21
C ASP A 225 9.89 -48.16 46.55
N MET A 226 9.18 -47.02 46.59
CA MET A 226 8.95 -46.29 47.84
C MET A 226 8.03 -47.07 48.80
N ASN A 227 7.03 -47.77 48.27
CA ASN A 227 6.15 -48.61 49.09
C ASN A 227 6.80 -49.92 49.55
N ARG A 228 7.90 -50.37 48.91
CA ARG A 228 8.68 -51.54 49.35
C ARG A 228 9.67 -51.23 50.48
N GLU A 229 10.01 -49.97 50.70
CA GLU A 229 10.92 -49.57 51.80
C GLU A 229 10.20 -49.37 53.14
N GLU A 230 8.86 -49.44 53.17
CA GLU A 230 8.03 -49.28 54.39
C GLU A 230 7.49 -50.60 54.99
N GLU A 231 7.86 -51.79 54.46
CA GLU A 231 7.61 -53.12 55.07
C GLU A 231 8.87 -53.72 55.71
#